data_AF-A0A016UIY6-F1
#
_entry.id   AF-A0A016UIY6-F1
#
_cell.length_a   1.000
_cell.length_b   1.000
_cell.length_c   1.000
_cell.angle_alpha   90.00
_cell.angle_beta   90.00
_cell.angle_gamma   90.00
#
_symmetry.space_group_name_H-M   'P 1'
#
loop_
_entity.id
_entity.type
_entity.pdbx_description
1 polymer ?
#
loop_
_entity_poly.entity_id
_entity_poly.type
_entity_poly.pdbx_seq_one_letter_code
_entity_poly.pdbx_strand_id
1 'polypeptide(L)'
;MFEYFSGDGGRKKRQIVKERQYHNKWSEGVYYIFNETAKNKPRLKGCFLKAARAWELNTCIDFKQGRPEKPDYGYLAVTDEYEYMSHVGRLGEEQPLSIGESCETEFGRAIHEVGHALGLYHFHSRYDRDSEYILKFLQHKDHEVEYAMVLRNESRNYGTSYDYGSVMHYGVNSENPVMIPANRYHNRTMGSAIISLVDYWLINKHYGCLGILSKFSNSSNL
;
A
#
# COMPACT_ATOMS: atom_id res chain seq x y z
N MET A 1 29.60 35.06 -13.80
CA MET A 1 28.46 34.93 -14.72
C MET A 1 28.26 33.44 -14.92
N PHE A 2 27.33 32.82 -14.19
CA PHE A 2 26.97 31.42 -14.34
C PHE A 2 25.47 31.35 -14.53
N GLU A 3 25.09 30.73 -15.63
CA GLU A 3 23.77 30.81 -16.26
C GLU A 3 22.72 30.03 -15.46
N TYR A 4 21.55 30.65 -15.33
CA TYR A 4 20.31 30.03 -14.88
C TYR A 4 19.83 29.07 -15.98
N PHE A 5 19.85 27.76 -15.72
CA PHE A 5 19.04 26.83 -16.50
C PHE A 5 17.61 26.82 -15.97
N SER A 6 16.76 27.62 -16.61
CA SER A 6 15.30 27.49 -16.56
C SER A 6 14.89 26.19 -17.25
N GLY A 7 14.64 25.14 -16.48
CA GLY A 7 14.00 23.91 -16.94
C GLY A 7 12.51 23.94 -16.66
N ASP A 8 11.71 24.37 -17.64
CA ASP A 8 10.29 24.01 -17.72
C ASP A 8 10.18 22.50 -18.03
N GLY A 9 9.29 21.80 -17.34
CA GLY A 9 9.15 20.35 -17.45
C GLY A 9 8.40 19.71 -16.29
N GLY A 10 7.07 19.67 -16.40
CA GLY A 10 6.12 19.13 -15.41
C GLY A 10 6.61 17.89 -14.67
N ARG A 11 6.82 18.04 -13.35
CA ARG A 11 7.23 16.98 -12.43
C ARG A 11 6.16 15.88 -12.36
N LYS A 12 6.48 14.73 -12.97
CA LYS A 12 5.72 13.47 -12.77
C LYS A 12 6.14 12.82 -11.45
N LYS A 13 5.20 12.77 -10.49
CA LYS A 13 5.28 12.23 -9.11
C LYS A 13 5.23 10.67 -9.08
N ARG A 14 5.80 9.91 -8.08
CA ARG A 14 5.78 8.39 -7.95
C ARG A 14 5.70 7.59 -6.56
N GLN A 15 5.00 6.41 -6.44
CA GLN A 15 4.68 5.66 -5.16
C GLN A 15 4.24 4.15 -5.22
N ILE A 16 3.55 3.61 -6.23
CA ILE A 16 3.30 2.16 -6.37
C ILE A 16 4.46 1.47 -7.09
N VAL A 17 4.77 0.22 -6.77
CA VAL A 17 5.89 -0.49 -7.37
C VAL A 17 5.83 -0.54 -8.91
N LYS A 18 6.99 -0.55 -9.56
CA LYS A 18 7.11 -0.86 -10.99
C LYS A 18 7.42 -2.34 -11.16
N GLU A 19 6.72 -2.98 -12.08
CA GLU A 19 7.07 -4.33 -12.55
C GLU A 19 8.57 -4.42 -12.84
N ARG A 20 9.23 -5.33 -12.13
CA ARG A 20 10.66 -5.67 -12.17
C ARG A 20 10.81 -7.15 -11.78
N GLN A 21 12.03 -7.67 -11.86
CA GLN A 21 12.36 -9.05 -11.47
C GLN A 21 11.80 -9.48 -10.09
N TYR A 22 11.71 -8.57 -9.12
CA TYR A 22 11.34 -8.89 -7.73
C TYR A 22 9.97 -8.38 -7.26
N HIS A 23 9.29 -7.54 -8.04
CA HIS A 23 8.02 -6.95 -7.63
C HIS A 23 7.07 -6.87 -8.82
N ASN A 24 6.16 -7.83 -8.90
CA ASN A 24 5.25 -8.00 -10.01
C ASN A 24 3.81 -7.67 -9.61
N LYS A 25 2.95 -7.50 -10.62
CA LYS A 25 1.49 -7.46 -10.41
C LYS A 25 0.93 -8.86 -10.24
N TRP A 26 -0.18 -8.93 -9.50
CA TRP A 26 -1.08 -10.08 -9.47
C TRP A 26 -1.96 -10.08 -10.73
N SER A 27 -1.46 -10.61 -11.85
CA SER A 27 -2.14 -10.57 -13.16
C SER A 27 -3.35 -11.50 -13.30
N GLU A 28 -3.45 -12.55 -12.49
CA GLU A 28 -4.50 -13.58 -12.51
C GLU A 28 -5.38 -13.55 -11.23
N GLY A 29 -5.30 -12.45 -10.47
CA GLY A 29 -5.89 -12.32 -9.13
C GLY A 29 -4.89 -12.65 -8.02
N VAL A 30 -5.25 -12.30 -6.78
CA VAL A 30 -4.42 -12.52 -5.59
C VAL A 30 -4.84 -13.83 -4.95
N TYR A 31 -4.04 -14.88 -5.13
CA TYR A 31 -4.29 -16.14 -4.44
C TYR A 31 -3.83 -16.05 -2.98
N TYR A 32 -4.57 -16.67 -2.08
CA TYR A 32 -4.20 -16.73 -0.67
C TYR A 32 -4.58 -18.06 -0.01
N ILE A 33 -3.81 -18.44 1.01
CA ILE A 33 -4.12 -19.52 1.95
C ILE A 33 -4.00 -19.00 3.38
N PHE A 34 -4.61 -19.70 4.32
CA PHE A 34 -4.32 -19.51 5.75
C PHE A 34 -3.28 -20.54 6.17
N ASN A 35 -2.12 -20.09 6.64
CA ASN A 35 -1.09 -20.97 7.19
C ASN A 35 -1.58 -21.60 8.52
N GLU A 36 -0.88 -22.60 9.03
CA GLU A 36 -1.23 -23.36 10.24
C GLU A 36 -1.48 -22.45 11.46
N THR A 37 -0.72 -21.36 11.59
CA THR A 37 -0.88 -20.35 12.65
C THR A 37 -2.24 -19.63 12.59
N ALA A 38 -2.72 -19.34 11.39
CA ALA A 38 -4.02 -18.69 11.13
C ALA A 38 -5.18 -19.68 10.94
N LYS A 39 -4.90 -20.96 10.72
CA LYS A 39 -5.88 -21.98 10.28
C LYS A 39 -7.06 -22.16 11.22
N ASN A 40 -6.85 -22.03 12.53
CA ASN A 40 -7.92 -22.18 13.53
C ASN A 40 -8.29 -20.84 14.21
N LYS A 41 -7.97 -19.71 13.60
CA LYS A 41 -8.21 -18.36 14.14
C LYS A 41 -9.30 -17.62 13.35
N PRO A 42 -10.60 -17.82 13.64
CA PRO A 42 -11.70 -17.26 12.85
C PRO A 42 -11.72 -15.73 12.83
N ARG A 43 -11.29 -15.08 13.92
CA ARG A 43 -11.18 -13.61 14.00
C ARG A 43 -10.13 -13.06 13.03
N LEU A 44 -8.94 -13.67 13.01
CA LEU A 44 -7.87 -13.32 12.07
C LEU A 44 -8.32 -13.55 10.62
N LYS A 45 -8.91 -14.71 10.32
CA LYS A 45 -9.46 -14.98 8.98
C LYS A 45 -10.48 -13.93 8.56
N GLY A 46 -11.44 -13.64 9.44
CA GLY A 46 -12.47 -12.64 9.19
C GLY A 46 -11.88 -11.24 8.99
N CYS A 47 -10.84 -10.88 9.74
CA CYS A 47 -10.11 -9.63 9.57
C CYS A 47 -9.47 -9.53 8.18
N PHE A 48 -8.66 -10.51 7.79
CA PHE A 48 -8.02 -10.53 6.47
C PHE A 48 -9.06 -10.43 5.35
N LEU A 49 -10.13 -11.24 5.43
CA LEU A 49 -11.18 -11.25 4.41
C LEU A 49 -11.89 -9.89 4.30
N LYS A 50 -12.15 -9.20 5.42
CA LYS A 50 -12.72 -7.85 5.41
C LYS A 50 -11.75 -6.82 4.83
N ALA A 51 -10.46 -6.91 5.15
CA ALA A 51 -9.44 -6.01 4.61
C ALA A 51 -9.26 -6.20 3.10
N ALA A 52 -9.16 -7.45 2.64
CA ALA A 52 -9.17 -7.80 1.21
C ALA A 52 -10.42 -7.25 0.52
N ARG A 53 -11.60 -7.48 1.12
CA ARG A 53 -12.86 -6.99 0.58
C ARG A 53 -12.92 -5.46 0.46
N ALA A 54 -12.33 -4.72 1.39
CA ALA A 54 -12.28 -3.26 1.32
C ALA A 54 -11.59 -2.77 0.03
N TRP A 55 -10.52 -3.46 -0.38
CA TRP A 55 -9.85 -3.17 -1.66
C TRP A 55 -10.69 -3.60 -2.86
N GLU A 56 -11.32 -4.77 -2.84
CA GLU A 56 -12.16 -5.25 -3.95
C GLU A 56 -13.36 -4.34 -4.25
N LEU A 57 -13.95 -3.69 -3.24
CA LEU A 57 -15.17 -2.88 -3.40
C LEU A 57 -15.01 -1.71 -4.36
N ASN A 58 -13.81 -1.15 -4.47
CA ASN A 58 -13.53 0.04 -5.29
C ASN A 58 -12.41 -0.19 -6.31
N THR A 59 -12.03 -1.46 -6.51
CA THR A 59 -11.02 -1.84 -7.48
C THR A 59 -11.45 -3.08 -8.27
N CYS A 60 -10.61 -3.51 -9.20
CA CYS A 60 -10.80 -4.75 -9.94
C CYS A 60 -10.00 -5.92 -9.41
N ILE A 61 -9.37 -5.74 -8.25
CA ILE A 61 -8.64 -6.80 -7.58
C ILE A 61 -9.64 -7.89 -7.17
N ASP A 62 -9.19 -9.12 -7.26
CA ASP A 62 -9.97 -10.32 -6.98
C ASP A 62 -9.12 -11.24 -6.11
N PHE A 63 -9.54 -11.48 -4.87
CA PHE A 63 -8.85 -12.36 -3.93
C PHE A 63 -9.45 -13.77 -3.99
N LYS A 64 -8.61 -14.77 -4.22
CA LYS A 64 -9.02 -16.16 -4.43
C LYS A 64 -8.40 -17.06 -3.38
N GLN A 65 -9.24 -17.73 -2.59
CA GLN A 65 -8.74 -18.72 -1.64
C GLN A 65 -8.22 -19.95 -2.38
N GLY A 66 -7.00 -20.36 -2.08
CA GLY A 66 -6.34 -21.51 -2.68
C GLY A 66 -4.94 -21.19 -3.18
N ARG A 67 -4.37 -22.14 -3.92
CA ARG A 67 -3.08 -22.01 -4.59
C ARG A 67 -3.31 -21.81 -6.09
N PRO A 68 -2.47 -21.04 -6.78
CA PRO A 68 -2.54 -20.95 -8.25
C PRO A 68 -2.18 -22.30 -8.87
N GLU A 69 -2.66 -22.55 -10.08
CA GLU A 69 -2.26 -23.72 -10.87
C GLU A 69 -0.77 -23.67 -11.26
N LYS A 70 -0.27 -22.45 -11.53
CA LYS A 70 1.12 -22.17 -11.90
C LYS A 70 1.98 -21.99 -10.62
N PRO A 71 2.95 -22.88 -10.35
CA PRO A 71 3.74 -22.82 -9.12
C PRO A 71 4.55 -21.53 -8.96
N ASP A 72 5.01 -20.93 -10.07
CA ASP A 72 5.81 -19.69 -10.14
C ASP A 72 4.97 -18.41 -10.13
N TYR A 73 3.65 -18.54 -10.02
CA TYR A 73 2.77 -17.38 -9.84
C TYR A 73 2.86 -16.82 -8.41
N GLY A 74 3.05 -17.68 -7.41
CA GLY A 74 3.06 -17.30 -5.99
C GLY A 74 1.68 -17.02 -5.41
N TYR A 75 1.61 -16.85 -4.08
CA TYR A 75 0.38 -16.59 -3.33
C TYR A 75 0.69 -16.04 -1.94
N LEU A 76 -0.32 -15.45 -1.29
CA LEU A 76 -0.21 -14.97 0.08
C LEU A 76 -0.42 -16.12 1.08
N ALA A 77 0.53 -16.33 1.99
CA ALA A 77 0.35 -17.15 3.18
C ALA A 77 -0.06 -16.25 4.34
N VAL A 78 -1.37 -16.20 4.62
CA VAL A 78 -1.92 -15.38 5.71
C VAL A 78 -1.59 -16.06 7.05
N THR A 79 -0.92 -15.32 7.93
CA THR A 79 -0.31 -15.80 9.18
C THR A 79 -0.46 -14.77 10.30
N ASP A 80 -0.05 -15.11 11.52
CA ASP A 80 0.20 -14.18 12.64
C ASP A 80 1.55 -14.42 13.34
N GLU A 81 2.51 -14.99 12.62
CA GLU A 81 3.87 -15.19 13.12
C GLU A 81 4.61 -13.88 13.43
N TYR A 82 4.17 -12.78 12.82
CA TYR A 82 4.66 -11.42 13.06
C TYR A 82 3.47 -10.52 13.42
N GLU A 83 3.70 -9.27 13.84
CA GLU A 83 2.61 -8.32 14.08
C GLU A 83 1.83 -8.00 12.79
N TYR A 84 2.26 -7.00 12.05
CA TYR A 84 1.70 -6.62 10.75
C TYR A 84 2.85 -6.46 9.79
N MET A 85 2.82 -7.27 8.73
CA MET A 85 3.88 -7.28 7.74
C MET A 85 3.40 -7.87 6.42
N SER A 86 3.79 -7.24 5.34
CA SER A 86 3.67 -7.79 4.00
C SER A 86 4.80 -7.31 3.11
N HIS A 87 5.10 -8.12 2.09
CA HIS A 87 5.96 -7.68 0.99
C HIS A 87 5.21 -6.72 0.07
N VAL A 88 5.97 -5.86 -0.61
CA VAL A 88 5.41 -4.93 -1.59
C VAL A 88 5.24 -5.65 -2.94
N GLY A 89 4.00 -5.88 -3.35
CA GLY A 89 3.66 -6.55 -4.62
C GLY A 89 3.90 -8.07 -4.60
N ARG A 90 3.83 -8.69 -5.78
CA ARG A 90 3.98 -10.15 -5.97
C ARG A 90 5.44 -10.53 -6.18
N LEU A 91 5.96 -11.44 -5.36
CA LEU A 91 7.33 -11.97 -5.47
C LEU A 91 7.44 -13.12 -6.48
N GLY A 92 6.35 -13.87 -6.71
CA GLY A 92 6.36 -15.08 -7.57
C GLY A 92 6.53 -16.39 -6.81
N GLU A 93 6.43 -16.34 -5.49
CA GLU A 93 6.53 -17.49 -4.57
C GLU A 93 5.49 -17.37 -3.45
N GLU A 94 5.51 -18.32 -2.51
CA GLU A 94 4.78 -18.15 -1.25
C GLU A 94 5.37 -16.95 -0.51
N GLN A 95 4.54 -15.95 -0.20
CA GLN A 95 4.97 -14.78 0.58
C GLN A 95 4.05 -14.57 1.78
N PRO A 96 4.60 -14.30 2.98
CA PRO A 96 3.78 -14.09 4.16
C PRO A 96 3.00 -12.78 4.08
N LEU A 97 1.79 -12.80 4.63
CA LEU A 97 1.05 -11.61 5.03
C LEU A 97 0.60 -11.82 6.47
N SER A 98 1.24 -11.12 7.40
CA SER A 98 0.97 -11.24 8.82
C SER A 98 -0.11 -10.26 9.25
N ILE A 99 -1.10 -10.75 9.98
CA ILE A 99 -2.15 -9.96 10.60
C ILE A 99 -2.06 -10.15 12.11
N GLY A 100 -1.95 -9.04 12.84
CA GLY A 100 -1.83 -9.08 14.29
C GLY A 100 -3.10 -9.56 14.98
N GLU A 101 -2.95 -10.08 16.20
CA GLU A 101 -4.06 -10.58 17.01
C GLU A 101 -5.10 -9.49 17.35
N SER A 102 -4.66 -8.24 17.40
CA SER A 102 -5.46 -7.05 17.76
C SER A 102 -6.22 -6.43 16.58
N CYS A 103 -6.45 -7.17 15.49
CA CYS A 103 -7.09 -6.60 14.29
C CYS A 103 -8.49 -5.98 14.53
N GLU A 104 -9.24 -6.45 15.53
CA GLU A 104 -10.55 -5.84 15.85
C GLU A 104 -10.44 -4.34 16.18
N THR A 105 -9.32 -3.93 16.81
CA THR A 105 -9.02 -2.54 17.14
C THR A 105 -8.09 -1.86 16.14
N GLU A 106 -7.35 -2.65 15.35
CA GLU A 106 -6.31 -2.17 14.43
C GLU A 106 -6.61 -2.51 12.96
N PHE A 107 -7.89 -2.56 12.59
CA PHE A 107 -8.32 -2.97 11.24
C PHE A 107 -7.65 -2.18 10.11
N GLY A 108 -7.31 -0.92 10.33
CA GLY A 108 -6.53 -0.10 9.40
C GLY A 108 -5.14 -0.67 9.06
N ARG A 109 -4.46 -1.33 10.02
CA ARG A 109 -3.18 -2.00 9.77
C ARG A 109 -3.37 -3.23 8.88
N ALA A 110 -4.46 -3.98 9.03
CA ALA A 110 -4.76 -5.09 8.13
C ALA A 110 -5.01 -4.62 6.69
N ILE A 111 -5.74 -3.51 6.52
CA ILE A 111 -5.92 -2.86 5.20
C ILE A 111 -4.58 -2.43 4.61
N HIS A 112 -3.71 -1.85 5.45
CA HIS A 112 -2.37 -1.39 5.07
C HIS A 112 -1.51 -2.53 4.52
N GLU A 113 -1.44 -3.67 5.23
CA GLU A 113 -0.67 -4.83 4.78
C GLU A 113 -1.20 -5.41 3.47
N VAL A 114 -2.52 -5.41 3.27
CA VAL A 114 -3.10 -5.77 1.97
C VAL A 114 -2.69 -4.76 0.89
N GLY A 115 -2.65 -3.45 1.21
CA GLY A 115 -2.14 -2.41 0.31
C GLY A 115 -0.69 -2.65 -0.11
N HIS A 116 0.18 -3.06 0.81
CA HIS A 116 1.54 -3.50 0.50
C HIS A 116 1.54 -4.70 -0.45
N ALA A 117 0.79 -5.76 -0.15
CA ALA A 117 0.71 -6.92 -1.03
C ALA A 117 0.26 -6.58 -2.47
N LEU A 118 -0.56 -5.53 -2.63
CA LEU A 118 -0.98 -4.99 -3.93
C LEU A 118 0.04 -4.06 -4.60
N GLY A 119 1.15 -3.75 -3.93
CA GLY A 119 2.30 -3.03 -4.49
C GLY A 119 2.47 -1.60 -3.99
N LEU A 120 1.65 -1.10 -3.06
CA LEU A 120 1.80 0.25 -2.53
C LEU A 120 3.00 0.32 -1.59
N TYR A 121 3.89 1.28 -1.81
CA TYR A 121 4.85 1.69 -0.80
C TYR A 121 4.22 2.71 0.16
N HIS A 122 4.87 2.89 1.31
CA HIS A 122 4.50 3.96 2.22
C HIS A 122 4.53 5.34 1.53
N PHE A 123 3.56 6.20 1.84
CA PHE A 123 3.54 7.58 1.33
C PHE A 123 4.75 8.37 1.81
N HIS A 124 5.20 8.15 3.05
CA HIS A 124 6.42 8.79 3.55
C HIS A 124 7.65 8.32 2.79
N SER A 125 7.70 7.13 2.19
CA SER A 125 8.88 6.70 1.43
C SER A 125 8.95 7.25 -0.01
N ARG A 126 8.06 8.15 -0.43
CA ARG A 126 8.08 8.71 -1.78
C ARG A 126 9.35 9.52 -2.03
N TYR A 127 10.00 9.33 -3.19
CA TYR A 127 11.19 10.12 -3.57
C TYR A 127 10.93 11.63 -3.76
N ASP A 128 9.67 12.07 -3.80
CA ASP A 128 9.26 13.47 -4.00
C ASP A 128 8.66 14.11 -2.74
N ARG A 129 8.92 13.53 -1.58
CA ARG A 129 8.33 13.92 -0.29
C ARG A 129 8.96 15.11 0.42
N ASP A 130 10.17 15.52 0.03
CA ASP A 130 11.01 16.36 0.92
C ASP A 130 10.41 17.76 1.17
N SER A 131 9.42 18.19 0.36
CA SER A 131 8.65 19.42 0.59
C SER A 131 7.39 19.23 1.44
N GLU A 132 7.04 17.99 1.78
CA GLU A 132 5.76 17.62 2.38
C GLU A 132 5.89 17.42 3.90
N TYR A 133 7.06 17.01 4.38
CA TYR A 133 7.29 16.82 5.81
C TYR A 133 8.76 16.95 6.19
N ILE A 134 9.01 17.09 7.48
CA ILE A 134 10.33 17.24 8.08
C ILE A 134 10.63 15.99 8.91
N LEU A 135 11.81 15.40 8.69
CA LEU A 135 12.35 14.29 9.48
C LEU A 135 13.23 14.82 10.61
N LYS A 136 12.99 14.33 11.82
CA LYS A 136 13.73 14.70 13.03
C LYS A 136 14.85 13.69 13.32
N PHE A 137 15.64 13.31 12.33
CA PHE A 137 16.71 12.30 12.49
C PHE A 137 17.79 12.66 13.50
N LEU A 138 18.01 13.95 13.81
CA LEU A 138 18.91 14.34 14.90
C LEU A 138 18.48 13.77 16.26
N GLN A 139 17.18 13.53 16.45
CA GLN A 139 16.58 12.95 17.65
C GLN A 139 16.32 11.44 17.51
N HIS A 140 16.50 10.88 16.31
CA HIS A 140 15.98 9.57 15.87
C HIS A 140 16.91 8.91 14.84
N LYS A 141 18.20 8.75 15.17
CA LYS A 141 19.22 8.29 14.21
C LYS A 141 19.03 6.85 13.74
N ASP A 142 18.39 6.01 14.55
CA ASP A 142 18.20 4.59 14.23
C ASP A 142 17.06 4.35 13.21
N HIS A 143 16.31 5.40 12.86
CA HIS A 143 15.15 5.32 11.96
C HIS A 143 15.47 5.64 10.49
N GLU A 144 16.74 5.86 10.13
CA GLU A 144 17.10 6.28 8.76
C GLU A 144 16.65 5.28 7.67
N VAL A 145 16.72 3.98 7.95
CA VAL A 145 16.32 2.92 7.01
C VAL A 145 14.80 2.86 6.83
N GLU A 146 14.04 2.95 7.92
CA GLU A 146 12.56 2.89 7.91
C GLU A 146 11.93 4.06 7.15
N TYR A 147 12.60 5.21 7.19
CA TYR A 147 12.20 6.42 6.48
C TYR A 147 13.01 6.62 5.20
N ALA A 148 13.72 5.63 4.68
CA ALA A 148 14.42 5.76 3.41
C ALA A 148 13.44 6.02 2.26
N MET A 149 13.90 6.76 1.24
CA MET A 149 13.13 6.98 0.02
C MET A 149 13.23 5.76 -0.90
N VAL A 150 12.09 5.36 -1.47
CA VAL A 150 12.05 4.41 -2.59
C VAL A 150 12.60 5.10 -3.83
N LEU A 151 13.48 4.44 -4.58
CA LEU A 151 14.11 5.05 -5.75
C LEU A 151 13.08 5.41 -6.82
N ARG A 152 13.29 6.53 -7.52
CA ARG A 152 12.39 7.02 -8.58
C ARG A 152 12.19 6.00 -9.71
N ASN A 153 13.17 5.15 -9.96
CA ASN A 153 13.11 4.11 -10.98
C ASN A 153 12.32 2.87 -10.51
N GLU A 154 11.96 2.75 -9.23
CA GLU A 154 11.25 1.61 -8.60
C GLU A 154 9.77 1.86 -8.35
N SER A 155 9.31 3.11 -8.33
CA SER A 155 7.89 3.44 -8.07
C SER A 155 7.20 4.26 -9.18
N ARG A 156 5.85 4.32 -9.22
CA ARG A 156 4.94 5.14 -10.08
C ARG A 156 3.81 5.80 -9.27
N ASN A 157 3.41 7.05 -9.50
CA ASN A 157 2.23 7.71 -8.82
C ASN A 157 1.16 7.93 -9.81
N TYR A 158 1.55 7.87 -11.09
CA TYR A 158 0.71 8.20 -12.20
C TYR A 158 0.04 9.58 -12.06
N GLY A 159 0.75 10.55 -11.46
CA GLY A 159 0.33 11.94 -11.40
C GLY A 159 -0.41 12.37 -10.13
N THR A 160 -0.57 11.50 -9.13
CA THR A 160 -1.21 11.90 -7.86
C THR A 160 -0.35 12.86 -7.03
N SER A 161 -1.01 13.74 -6.27
CA SER A 161 -0.39 14.58 -5.24
C SER A 161 0.09 13.74 -4.05
N TYR A 162 0.83 14.36 -3.13
CA TYR A 162 1.10 13.74 -1.84
C TYR A 162 -0.19 13.66 -1.04
N ASP A 163 -0.45 12.54 -0.37
CA ASP A 163 -1.66 12.31 0.41
C ASP A 163 -1.29 11.96 1.85
N TYR A 164 -1.42 12.95 2.74
CA TYR A 164 -1.22 12.77 4.17
C TYR A 164 -2.27 11.82 4.77
N GLY A 165 -3.45 11.69 4.16
CA GLY A 165 -4.59 10.92 4.69
C GLY A 165 -4.67 9.49 4.18
N SER A 166 -3.67 9.04 3.43
CA SER A 166 -3.61 7.67 2.95
C SER A 166 -3.44 6.68 4.09
N VAL A 167 -4.04 5.50 3.91
CA VAL A 167 -3.81 4.35 4.80
C VAL A 167 -2.35 3.90 4.79
N MET A 168 -1.62 4.19 3.71
CA MET A 168 -0.20 3.88 3.54
C MET A 168 0.73 4.95 4.12
N HIS A 169 0.21 5.96 4.84
CA HIS A 169 1.03 7.00 5.46
C HIS A 169 1.23 6.73 6.96
N TYR A 170 2.47 6.78 7.45
CA TYR A 170 2.74 6.71 8.89
C TYR A 170 2.11 7.88 9.65
N GLY A 171 1.62 7.59 10.86
CA GLY A 171 1.10 8.61 11.77
C GLY A 171 2.19 9.48 12.38
N VAL A 172 1.75 10.51 13.10
CA VAL A 172 2.63 11.39 13.88
C VAL A 172 2.51 10.99 15.35
N ASN A 173 3.61 10.57 15.98
CA ASN A 173 3.67 10.45 17.43
C ASN A 173 3.62 11.86 18.04
N SER A 174 2.62 12.16 18.87
CA SER A 174 2.41 13.51 19.42
C SER A 174 3.45 13.94 20.45
N GLU A 175 4.10 12.99 21.12
CA GLU A 175 5.05 13.28 22.20
C GLU A 175 6.49 13.39 21.67
N ASN A 176 6.89 12.47 20.80
CA ASN A 176 8.22 12.45 20.20
C ASN A 176 8.17 12.05 18.71
N PRO A 177 7.73 12.96 17.82
CA PRO A 177 7.57 12.63 16.39
C PRO A 177 8.92 12.47 15.68
N VAL A 178 9.09 11.36 14.97
CA VAL A 178 10.18 11.19 13.97
C VAL A 178 9.90 12.02 12.71
N MET A 179 8.62 12.19 12.38
CA MET A 179 8.14 12.88 11.18
C MET A 179 7.06 13.90 11.54
N ILE A 180 7.15 15.11 11.00
CA ILE A 180 6.16 16.19 11.18
C ILE A 180 5.78 16.75 9.81
N PRO A 181 4.49 16.90 9.46
CA PRO A 181 4.09 17.51 8.21
C PRO A 181 4.55 18.96 8.13
N ALA A 182 4.96 19.40 6.94
CA ALA A 182 5.39 20.77 6.69
C ALA A 182 4.23 21.76 6.97
N ASN A 183 3.00 21.36 6.65
CA ASN A 183 1.80 22.05 7.08
C ASN A 183 1.17 21.36 8.29
N ARG A 184 1.22 22.02 9.45
CA ARG A 184 0.69 21.53 10.74
C ARG A 184 -0.78 21.12 10.71
N TYR A 185 -1.58 21.64 9.76
CA TYR A 185 -2.99 21.25 9.63
C TYR A 185 -3.16 19.78 9.24
N HIS A 186 -2.11 19.11 8.74
CA HIS A 186 -2.12 17.68 8.41
C HIS A 186 -1.72 16.76 9.58
N ASN A 187 -1.37 17.28 10.76
CA ASN A 187 -0.97 16.45 11.91
C ASN A 187 -2.01 15.38 12.28
N ARG A 188 -3.30 15.72 12.15
CA ARG A 188 -4.42 14.81 12.46
C ARG A 188 -4.92 14.02 11.25
N THR A 189 -4.30 14.22 10.09
CA THR A 189 -4.65 13.54 8.84
C THR A 189 -3.75 12.32 8.63
N MET A 190 -2.48 12.42 9.03
CA MET A 190 -1.48 11.36 8.95
C MET A 190 -1.81 10.15 9.83
N GLY A 191 -1.50 8.94 9.34
CA GLY A 191 -1.80 7.70 10.06
C GLY A 191 -3.27 7.29 9.99
N SER A 192 -3.98 7.74 8.95
CA SER A 192 -5.38 7.36 8.70
C SER A 192 -5.52 5.83 8.61
N ALA A 193 -6.58 5.29 9.22
CA ALA A 193 -6.94 3.87 9.11
C ALA A 193 -7.83 3.56 7.89
N ILE A 194 -8.05 4.54 7.00
CA ILE A 194 -9.05 4.48 5.94
C ILE A 194 -8.35 4.57 4.57
N ILE A 195 -8.73 3.68 3.64
CA ILE A 195 -8.27 3.72 2.26
C ILE A 195 -8.71 5.05 1.63
N SER A 196 -7.75 5.86 1.18
CA SER A 196 -8.05 7.14 0.57
C SER A 196 -8.48 6.99 -0.90
N LEU A 197 -9.04 8.05 -1.46
CA LEU A 197 -9.30 8.10 -2.91
C LEU A 197 -8.02 7.97 -3.73
N VAL A 198 -6.89 8.48 -3.21
CA VAL A 198 -5.59 8.37 -3.88
C VAL A 198 -5.08 6.94 -3.84
N ASP A 199 -5.28 6.22 -2.73
CA ASP A 199 -4.94 4.80 -2.63
C ASP A 199 -5.69 3.97 -3.69
N TYR A 200 -7.01 4.13 -3.79
CA TYR A 200 -7.81 3.45 -4.82
C TYR A 200 -7.41 3.86 -6.23
N TRP A 201 -7.15 5.15 -6.45
CA TRP A 201 -6.64 5.64 -7.74
C TRP A 201 -5.38 4.86 -8.13
N LEU A 202 -4.41 4.74 -7.22
CA LEU A 202 -3.10 4.13 -7.47
C LEU A 202 -3.25 2.66 -7.87
N ILE A 203 -4.03 1.89 -7.10
CA ILE A 203 -4.35 0.50 -7.44
C ILE A 203 -5.07 0.41 -8.77
N ASN A 204 -6.13 1.20 -8.98
CA ASN A 204 -6.94 1.13 -10.18
C ASN A 204 -6.15 1.40 -11.47
N LYS A 205 -5.19 2.31 -11.42
CA LYS A 205 -4.33 2.60 -12.58
C LYS A 205 -3.16 1.66 -12.69
N HIS A 206 -2.69 1.09 -11.59
CA HIS A 206 -1.66 0.05 -11.63
C HIS A 206 -2.18 -1.23 -12.27
N TYR A 207 -3.39 -1.65 -11.89
CA TYR A 207 -4.02 -2.88 -12.37
C TYR A 207 -4.93 -2.68 -13.59
N GLY A 208 -5.10 -1.44 -14.08
CA GLY A 208 -5.90 -1.17 -15.29
C GLY A 208 -7.42 -1.26 -15.07
N CYS A 209 -7.89 -1.08 -13.84
CA CYS A 209 -9.29 -1.22 -13.45
C CYS A 209 -10.23 -0.14 -14.00
N LEU A 210 -9.71 0.96 -14.56
CA LEU A 210 -10.54 2.10 -14.97
C LEU A 210 -11.50 1.83 -16.15
N GLY A 211 -11.36 0.69 -16.84
CA GLY A 211 -12.28 0.27 -17.91
C GLY A 211 -13.54 -0.46 -17.42
N ILE A 212 -13.69 -0.71 -16.12
CA ILE A 212 -14.73 -1.61 -15.57
C ILE A 212 -16.10 -0.94 -15.38
N LEU A 213 -16.22 0.36 -15.66
CA LEU A 213 -17.53 1.04 -15.72
C LEU A 213 -18.46 0.47 -16.81
N SER A 214 -17.95 -0.32 -17.76
CA SER A 214 -18.79 -1.00 -18.76
C SER A 214 -19.68 -2.11 -18.17
N LYS A 215 -19.32 -2.71 -17.02
CA LYS A 215 -20.08 -3.82 -16.43
C LYS A 215 -21.34 -3.39 -15.66
N PHE A 216 -21.45 -2.13 -15.26
CA PHE A 216 -22.63 -1.61 -14.55
C PHE A 216 -23.67 -0.93 -15.46
N SER A 217 -23.38 -0.79 -16.76
CA SER A 217 -24.31 -0.16 -17.72
C SER A 217 -25.37 -1.10 -18.31
N ASN A 218 -25.29 -2.42 -18.04
CA ASN A 218 -26.17 -3.43 -18.64
C ASN A 218 -27.18 -4.06 -17.67
N SER A 219 -27.36 -3.52 -16.46
CA SER A 219 -28.35 -4.00 -15.49
C SER A 219 -29.45 -2.98 -15.23
N SER A 220 -29.99 -2.37 -16.29
CA SER A 220 -31.22 -1.56 -16.26
C SER A 220 -32.25 -2.19 -17.17
N ASN A 221 -32.80 -3.34 -16.74
CA ASN A 221 -34.07 -3.89 -17.22
C ASN A 221 -34.66 -4.73 -16.07
N LEU A 222 -35.27 -4.02 -15.13
CA LEU A 222 -36.31 -4.50 -14.23
C LEU A 222 -37.37 -3.42 -14.16
#